data_AF-A0A423U9K3-F1
#
_entry.id   AF-A0A423U9K3-F1
#
_cell.length_a   1.000
_cell.length_b   1.000
_cell.length_c   1.000
_cell.angle_alpha   90.00
_cell.angle_beta   90.00
_cell.angle_gamma   90.00
#
_symmetry.space_group_name_H-M   'P 1'
#
loop_
_entity.id
_entity.type
_entity.pdbx_description
1 polymer ?
#
loop_
_entity_poly.entity_id
_entity_poly.type
_entity_poly.pdbx_seq_one_letter_code
_entity_poly.pdbx_strand_id
1 'polypeptide(L)'
;MRDKEYHRPSSSPPRTYIKRVGEFSSPLAMRSAVVIALLGLAALASASEYHRYKVVSVVPRTAEDATVVRRAVDALNLDQWTDPRAPGVPVDIMVPPRLAQGFLNGLKIRGIPFSIKIDDVQALIDEQMATQRSADPHPRQFDHTSYQTLDQIYSILDAVESDFGEMVSTYTAGTSYEGRPIRVAKISSGNGGTKEVVWIDCGIHAREWIAPATCQWIMDKLTSGYGSDSEVTELLDAYDFHILPSVNPDGYTFTHTSERLWRKNRVPYGSLGCHGTDPNRNFDSDFGGPGTSNSPCSDIYH
;
A
#
# COMPACT_ATOMS: atom_id res chain seq x y z
N MET A 1 0.89 -8.56 -70.38
CA MET A 1 1.00 -9.82 -71.15
C MET A 1 1.31 -10.94 -70.18
N ARG A 2 0.35 -11.88 -70.04
CA ARG A 2 0.39 -13.24 -69.46
C ARG A 2 0.67 -13.34 -67.95
N ASP A 3 -0.34 -13.54 -67.09
CA ASP A 3 -1.22 -14.72 -66.89
C ASP A 3 -0.48 -16.05 -66.72
N LYS A 4 -0.67 -16.70 -65.56
CA LYS A 4 -1.40 -17.98 -65.50
C LYS A 4 -1.74 -18.42 -64.07
N GLU A 5 -2.93 -18.98 -64.01
CA GLU A 5 -3.76 -19.43 -62.90
C GLU A 5 -3.81 -20.98 -62.92
N TYR A 6 -4.64 -21.58 -62.04
CA TYR A 6 -5.13 -22.99 -62.00
C TYR A 6 -4.23 -24.01 -61.24
N HIS A 7 -4.71 -24.98 -60.43
CA HIS A 7 -6.05 -25.55 -60.20
C HIS A 7 -6.10 -26.48 -58.93
N ARG A 8 -7.27 -26.59 -58.28
CA ARG A 8 -7.75 -27.77 -57.49
C ARG A 8 -8.65 -28.64 -58.40
N PRO A 9 -8.84 -29.96 -58.17
CA PRO A 9 -10.02 -30.48 -57.41
C PRO A 9 -9.75 -31.83 -56.66
N SER A 10 -10.30 -32.08 -55.46
CA SER A 10 -11.56 -32.78 -55.08
C SER A 10 -11.76 -34.22 -55.59
N SER A 11 -11.99 -35.20 -54.69
CA SER A 11 -13.14 -36.13 -54.70
C SER A 11 -13.06 -37.21 -53.58
N SER A 12 -14.23 -37.53 -53.03
CA SER A 12 -14.54 -38.32 -51.82
C SER A 12 -14.77 -39.84 -52.10
N PRO A 13 -15.51 -40.62 -51.27
CA PRO A 13 -15.13 -41.85 -50.51
C PRO A 13 -15.70 -43.14 -51.22
N PRO A 14 -16.11 -44.31 -50.64
CA PRO A 14 -16.24 -44.80 -49.23
C PRO A 14 -15.82 -46.29 -48.98
N ARG A 15 -15.96 -46.79 -47.74
CA ARG A 15 -16.69 -48.05 -47.43
C ARG A 15 -16.78 -48.36 -45.93
N THR A 16 -17.98 -48.79 -45.56
CA THR A 16 -18.51 -49.27 -44.29
C THR A 16 -18.01 -50.67 -43.92
N TYR A 17 -17.88 -50.96 -42.62
CA TYR A 17 -18.16 -52.30 -42.07
C TYR A 17 -18.78 -52.20 -40.68
N ILE A 18 -19.93 -52.85 -40.55
CA ILE A 18 -20.71 -53.05 -39.32
C ILE A 18 -20.20 -54.32 -38.63
N LYS A 19 -20.02 -54.30 -37.31
CA LYS A 19 -20.27 -55.46 -36.43
C LYS A 19 -20.67 -54.97 -35.03
N ARG A 20 -21.89 -55.31 -34.62
CA ARG A 20 -22.38 -55.31 -33.23
C ARG A 20 -21.97 -56.60 -32.55
N VAL A 21 -21.50 -56.52 -31.30
CA VAL A 21 -21.73 -57.41 -30.14
C VAL A 21 -21.23 -56.56 -28.94
N GLY A 22 -21.89 -56.29 -27.84
CA GLY A 22 -22.79 -57.03 -26.95
C GLY A 22 -22.65 -56.35 -25.57
N GLU A 23 -23.73 -56.34 -24.80
CA GLU A 23 -23.90 -55.61 -23.54
C GLU A 23 -23.02 -56.12 -22.40
N PHE A 24 -22.55 -55.21 -21.54
CA PHE A 24 -22.46 -55.43 -20.09
C PHE A 24 -22.75 -54.11 -19.39
N SER A 25 -24.01 -53.96 -19.00
CA SER A 25 -24.51 -52.97 -18.05
C SER A 25 -24.10 -53.38 -16.63
N SER A 26 -23.48 -52.47 -15.88
CA SER A 26 -23.38 -52.54 -14.43
C SER A 26 -24.23 -51.41 -13.83
N PRO A 27 -25.11 -51.70 -12.84
CA PRO A 27 -25.97 -50.70 -12.23
C PRO A 27 -25.31 -50.14 -10.97
N LEU A 28 -25.37 -48.81 -10.77
CA LEU A 28 -25.70 -48.18 -9.47
C LEU A 28 -25.66 -46.66 -9.64
N ALA A 29 -26.81 -46.15 -10.06
CA ALA A 29 -27.20 -44.78 -9.81
C ALA A 29 -27.63 -44.63 -8.34
N MET A 30 -27.41 -43.42 -7.82
CA MET A 30 -28.26 -42.75 -6.83
C MET A 30 -28.31 -43.30 -5.40
N ARG A 31 -27.55 -42.64 -4.52
CA ARG A 31 -28.13 -42.08 -3.29
C ARG A 31 -27.65 -40.66 -3.10
N SER A 32 -28.49 -39.71 -3.50
CA SER A 32 -28.41 -38.31 -3.09
C SER A 32 -28.65 -38.23 -1.58
N ALA A 33 -27.72 -37.63 -0.85
CA ALA A 33 -28.03 -36.97 0.42
C ALA A 33 -27.26 -35.66 0.44
N VAL A 34 -28.03 -34.59 0.54
CA VAL A 34 -27.66 -33.19 0.62
C VAL A 34 -26.60 -32.96 1.70
N VAL A 35 -25.45 -32.41 1.32
CA VAL A 35 -24.59 -31.62 2.20
C VAL A 35 -24.19 -30.36 1.42
N ILE A 36 -25.14 -29.44 1.28
CA ILE A 36 -24.84 -28.02 1.05
C ILE A 36 -24.96 -27.38 2.42
N ALA A 37 -23.84 -27.16 3.10
CA ALA A 37 -23.68 -26.15 4.14
C ALA A 37 -22.20 -26.04 4.54
N LEU A 38 -21.64 -24.85 4.33
CA LEU A 38 -20.49 -24.30 5.05
C LEU A 38 -19.10 -24.86 4.69
N LEU A 39 -18.66 -24.60 3.45
CA LEU A 39 -17.25 -24.33 3.17
C LEU A 39 -17.11 -22.98 2.46
N GLY A 40 -17.80 -21.97 2.98
CA GLY A 40 -17.36 -20.59 2.87
C GLY A 40 -16.26 -20.34 3.88
N LEU A 41 -15.11 -21.01 3.73
CA LEU A 41 -13.87 -20.52 4.33
C LEU A 41 -13.49 -19.28 3.53
N ALA A 42 -14.13 -18.16 3.85
CA ALA A 42 -13.39 -16.92 3.82
C ALA A 42 -12.21 -17.18 4.76
N ALA A 43 -11.04 -17.47 4.19
CA ALA A 43 -9.81 -17.12 4.84
C ALA A 43 -9.87 -15.61 4.98
N LEU A 44 -10.55 -15.13 6.03
CA LEU A 44 -10.20 -13.87 6.63
C LEU A 44 -8.74 -14.10 6.99
N ALA A 45 -7.83 -13.59 6.15
CA ALA A 45 -6.45 -13.42 6.54
C ALA A 45 -6.54 -12.68 7.86
N SER A 46 -6.27 -13.39 8.96
CA SER A 46 -6.17 -12.79 10.28
C SER A 46 -5.21 -11.65 10.11
N ALA A 47 -5.70 -10.43 10.31
CA ALA A 47 -4.82 -9.29 10.21
C ALA A 47 -3.62 -9.53 11.14
N SER A 48 -2.41 -9.15 10.72
CA SER A 48 -1.23 -9.34 11.57
C SER A 48 -1.50 -8.74 12.96
N GLU A 49 -1.48 -9.58 14.00
CA GLU A 49 -1.71 -9.14 15.37
C GLU A 49 -0.38 -8.71 16.02
N TYR A 50 -0.39 -7.53 16.64
CA TYR A 50 0.76 -6.90 17.27
C TYR A 50 0.68 -6.89 18.80
N HIS A 51 -0.05 -7.85 19.38
CA HIS A 51 -0.24 -7.92 20.83
C HIS A 51 1.10 -7.98 21.57
N ARG A 52 1.29 -7.03 22.49
CA ARG A 52 2.49 -6.87 23.33
C ARG A 52 3.76 -6.51 22.54
N TYR A 53 3.66 -6.19 21.25
CA TYR A 53 4.77 -5.54 20.55
C TYR A 53 5.02 -4.19 21.23
N LYS A 54 6.29 -3.87 21.44
CA LYS A 54 6.69 -2.62 22.10
C LYS A 54 7.39 -1.73 21.11
N VAL A 55 7.11 -0.43 21.15
CA VAL A 55 8.01 0.57 20.53
C VAL A 55 8.94 1.09 21.61
N VAL A 56 10.23 0.79 21.44
CA VAL A 56 11.30 1.20 22.35
C VAL A 56 12.01 2.39 21.73
N SER A 57 12.02 3.51 22.45
CA SER A 57 12.78 4.70 22.07
C SER A 57 14.18 4.58 22.66
N VAL A 58 15.16 4.26 21.82
CA VAL A 58 16.56 4.05 22.18
C VAL A 58 17.35 5.33 21.89
N VAL A 59 18.24 5.75 22.79
CA VAL A 59 19.03 6.99 22.66
C VAL A 59 20.51 6.66 22.55
N PRO A 60 21.05 6.40 21.34
CA PRO A 60 22.47 6.16 21.16
C PRO A 60 23.26 7.45 21.41
N ARG A 61 24.18 7.50 22.37
CA ARG A 61 24.93 8.72 22.72
C ARG A 61 26.26 8.84 21.98
N THR A 62 26.75 7.74 21.43
CA THR A 62 28.01 7.68 20.70
C THR A 62 27.82 7.02 19.32
N ALA A 63 28.82 7.18 18.43
CA ALA A 63 28.84 6.49 17.15
C ALA A 63 28.93 4.95 17.31
N GLU A 64 29.56 4.50 18.40
CA GLU A 64 29.62 3.08 18.76
C GLU A 64 28.23 2.56 19.17
N ASP A 65 27.51 3.27 20.03
CA ASP A 65 26.14 2.93 20.42
C ASP A 65 25.25 2.82 19.17
N ALA A 66 25.32 3.80 18.28
CA ALA A 66 24.53 3.83 17.05
C ALA A 66 24.85 2.61 16.16
N THR A 67 26.12 2.24 16.06
CA THR A 67 26.55 1.06 15.30
C THR A 67 26.04 -0.24 15.95
N VAL A 68 26.07 -0.34 17.27
CA VAL A 68 25.56 -1.50 18.01
C VAL A 68 24.05 -1.64 17.82
N VAL A 69 23.30 -0.54 17.95
CA VAL A 69 21.84 -0.54 17.77
C VAL A 69 21.48 -0.93 16.35
N ARG A 70 22.11 -0.34 15.33
CA ARG A 70 21.89 -0.69 13.92
C ARG A 70 22.14 -2.18 13.66
N ARG A 71 23.29 -2.70 14.10
CA ARG A 71 23.60 -4.14 13.94
C ARG A 71 22.58 -5.04 14.63
N ALA A 72 22.05 -4.64 15.79
CA ALA A 72 21.02 -5.39 16.48
C ALA A 72 19.69 -5.37 15.71
N VAL A 73 19.28 -4.21 15.17
CA VAL A 73 18.10 -4.07 14.32
C VAL A 73 18.21 -4.96 13.09
N ASP A 74 19.34 -4.91 12.39
CA ASP A 74 19.59 -5.72 11.19
C ASP A 74 19.60 -7.22 11.49
N ALA A 75 20.36 -7.64 12.51
CA ALA A 75 20.52 -9.06 12.85
C ALA A 75 19.23 -9.70 13.38
N LEU A 76 18.36 -8.92 14.02
CA LEU A 76 17.09 -9.37 14.57
C LEU A 76 15.90 -9.08 13.64
N ASN A 77 16.14 -8.41 12.50
CA ASN A 77 15.12 -7.93 11.56
C ASN A 77 13.99 -7.17 12.28
N LEU A 78 14.37 -6.16 13.07
CA LEU A 78 13.42 -5.31 13.79
C LEU A 78 12.91 -4.18 12.89
N ASP A 79 11.65 -3.81 13.07
CA ASP A 79 11.05 -2.68 12.35
C ASP A 79 11.45 -1.36 13.03
N GLN A 80 12.24 -0.56 12.33
CA GLN A 80 12.68 0.75 12.78
C GLN A 80 11.72 1.83 12.25
N TRP A 81 11.09 2.57 13.16
CA TRP A 81 10.10 3.59 12.83
C TRP A 81 10.71 4.96 12.59
N THR A 82 11.87 5.24 13.17
CA THR A 82 12.60 6.50 12.94
C THR A 82 14.07 6.23 12.65
N ASP A 83 14.62 6.97 11.69
CA ASP A 83 16.03 6.83 11.33
C ASP A 83 16.96 7.55 12.32
N PRO A 84 18.15 6.97 12.61
CA PRO A 84 19.17 7.64 13.41
C PRO A 84 19.69 8.89 12.69
N ARG A 85 19.50 10.06 13.30
CA ARG A 85 19.91 11.35 12.71
C ARG A 85 21.26 11.84 13.22
N ALA A 86 21.46 11.75 14.54
CA ALA A 86 22.67 12.17 15.22
C ALA A 86 22.78 11.48 16.59
N PRO A 87 23.98 11.40 17.18
CA PRO A 87 24.13 10.95 18.57
C PRO A 87 23.27 11.79 19.53
N GLY A 88 22.60 11.14 20.48
CA GLY A 88 21.67 11.75 21.42
C GLY A 88 20.24 11.92 20.88
N VAL A 89 19.99 11.67 19.60
CA VAL A 89 18.63 11.67 19.03
C VAL A 89 18.01 10.28 19.19
N PRO A 90 16.79 10.18 19.74
CA PRO A 90 16.13 8.88 19.90
C PRO A 90 15.79 8.21 18.55
N VAL A 91 15.90 6.89 18.54
CA VAL A 91 15.51 5.98 17.47
C VAL A 91 14.41 5.07 18.01
N ASP A 92 13.27 5.04 17.34
CA ASP A 92 12.10 4.25 17.75
C ASP A 92 12.14 2.91 17.00
N ILE A 93 12.18 1.82 17.76
CA ILE A 93 12.30 0.46 17.23
C ILE A 93 11.15 -0.37 17.78
N MET A 94 10.36 -0.96 16.88
CA MET A 94 9.32 -1.91 17.25
C MET A 94 9.93 -3.29 17.48
N VAL A 95 9.70 -3.83 18.67
CA VAL A 95 10.29 -5.09 19.14
C VAL A 95 9.18 -6.10 19.43
N PRO A 96 9.23 -7.30 18.82
CA PRO A 96 8.25 -8.35 19.10
C PRO A 96 8.39 -8.89 20.52
N PRO A 97 7.32 -9.42 21.14
CA PRO A 97 7.32 -9.89 22.53
C PRO A 97 8.42 -10.92 22.81
N ARG A 98 8.68 -11.81 21.85
CA ARG A 98 9.70 -12.86 21.94
C ARG A 98 11.14 -12.32 22.04
N LEU A 99 11.39 -11.11 21.54
CA LEU A 99 12.71 -10.48 21.53
C LEU A 99 12.85 -9.36 22.58
N ALA A 100 11.74 -8.83 23.09
CA ALA A 100 11.71 -7.67 23.97
C ALA A 100 12.64 -7.80 25.18
N GLN A 101 12.56 -8.91 25.93
CA GLN A 101 13.38 -9.10 27.13
C GLN A 101 14.88 -9.10 26.82
N GLY A 102 15.29 -9.81 25.75
CA GLY A 102 16.68 -9.89 25.33
C GLY A 102 17.21 -8.54 24.84
N PHE A 103 16.41 -7.85 24.02
CA PHE A 103 16.75 -6.54 23.48
C PHE A 103 16.96 -5.49 24.58
N LEU A 104 15.98 -5.36 25.50
CA LEU A 104 16.05 -4.40 26.61
C LEU A 104 17.20 -4.69 27.58
N ASN A 105 17.45 -5.96 27.90
CA ASN A 105 18.61 -6.34 28.71
C ASN A 105 19.93 -6.01 28.01
N GLY A 106 20.01 -6.24 26.70
CA GLY A 106 21.17 -5.91 25.89
C GLY A 106 21.53 -4.42 25.90
N LEU A 107 20.52 -3.55 25.84
CA LEU A 107 20.66 -2.09 25.99
C LEU A 107 21.10 -1.72 27.41
N LYS A 108 20.47 -2.31 28.43
CA LYS A 108 20.78 -2.04 29.84
C LYS A 108 22.21 -2.41 30.22
N ILE A 109 22.70 -3.57 29.81
CA ILE A 109 24.08 -4.03 30.07
C ILE A 109 25.11 -3.09 29.45
N ARG A 110 24.80 -2.51 28.29
CA ARG A 110 25.67 -1.57 27.57
C ARG A 110 25.52 -0.12 28.03
N GLY A 111 24.60 0.17 28.95
CA GLY A 111 24.34 1.53 29.41
C GLY A 111 23.80 2.46 28.31
N ILE A 112 23.15 1.90 27.28
CA ILE A 112 22.46 2.67 26.23
C ILE A 112 21.10 3.09 26.79
N PRO A 113 20.82 4.40 26.96
CA PRO A 113 19.53 4.85 27.49
C PRO A 113 18.38 4.47 26.56
N PHE A 114 17.24 4.09 27.15
CA PHE A 114 16.01 3.82 26.41
C PHE A 114 14.77 4.07 27.27
N SER A 115 13.62 4.19 26.61
CA SER A 115 12.30 4.21 27.24
C SER A 115 11.31 3.37 26.42
N ILE A 116 10.28 2.84 27.07
CA ILE A 116 9.17 2.19 26.36
C ILE A 116 8.18 3.30 25.97
N LYS A 117 8.07 3.56 24.66
CA LYS A 117 7.20 4.59 24.10
C LYS A 117 5.78 4.07 23.89
N ILE A 118 5.66 2.82 23.43
CA ILE A 118 4.39 2.11 23.27
C ILE A 118 4.55 0.72 23.89
N ASP A 119 3.68 0.37 24.83
CA ASP A 119 3.78 -0.89 25.57
C ASP A 119 3.04 -2.06 24.91
N ASP A 120 1.97 -1.75 24.16
CA ASP A 120 1.21 -2.68 23.33
C ASP A 120 0.75 -1.97 22.05
N VAL A 121 1.38 -2.28 20.93
CA VAL A 121 1.05 -1.69 19.62
C VAL A 121 -0.36 -2.09 19.17
N GLN A 122 -0.83 -3.29 19.51
CA GLN A 122 -2.17 -3.73 19.09
C GLN A 122 -3.27 -2.86 19.71
N ALA A 123 -3.09 -2.41 20.96
CA ALA A 123 -4.08 -1.55 21.62
C ALA A 123 -4.32 -0.25 20.85
N LEU A 124 -3.27 0.37 20.30
CA LEU A 124 -3.40 1.58 19.49
C LEU A 124 -4.02 1.30 18.12
N ILE A 125 -3.72 0.13 17.53
CA ILE A 125 -4.36 -0.30 16.29
C ILE A 125 -5.86 -0.52 16.52
N ASP A 126 -6.24 -1.21 17.59
CA ASP A 126 -7.64 -1.48 17.93
C ASP A 126 -8.42 -0.18 18.18
N GLU A 127 -7.83 0.78 18.89
CA GLU A 127 -8.41 2.11 19.10
C GLU A 127 -8.65 2.83 17.76
N GLN A 128 -7.66 2.85 16.88
CA GLN A 128 -7.78 3.48 15.56
C GLN A 128 -8.79 2.75 14.65
N MET A 129 -8.88 1.43 14.70
CA MET A 129 -9.86 0.68 13.90
C MET A 129 -11.28 0.87 14.44
N ALA A 130 -11.45 1.08 15.75
CA ALA A 130 -12.75 1.36 16.35
C ALA A 130 -13.33 2.71 15.89
N THR A 131 -12.49 3.74 15.74
CA THR A 131 -12.92 5.04 15.21
C THR A 131 -13.31 4.92 13.73
N GLN A 132 -12.54 4.19 12.92
CA GLN A 132 -12.88 3.93 11.51
C GLN A 132 -14.20 3.19 11.32
N ARG A 133 -14.50 2.17 12.13
CA ARG A 133 -15.77 1.42 12.04
C ARG A 133 -17.01 2.29 12.32
N SER A 134 -16.82 3.42 12.98
CA SER A 134 -17.89 4.38 13.29
C SER A 134 -18.01 5.50 12.26
N ALA A 135 -17.07 5.57 11.30
CA ALA A 135 -17.06 6.58 10.25
C ALA A 135 -18.11 6.29 9.17
N ASP A 136 -18.54 7.34 8.46
CA ASP A 136 -19.46 7.20 7.33
C ASP A 136 -18.80 6.36 6.23
N PRO A 137 -19.40 5.23 5.80
CA PRO A 137 -18.85 4.44 4.71
C PRO A 137 -18.89 5.17 3.35
N HIS A 138 -19.72 6.21 3.21
CA HIS A 138 -19.88 6.99 1.98
C HIS A 138 -19.75 8.50 2.27
N PRO A 139 -18.56 8.99 2.65
CA PRO A 139 -18.37 10.40 2.92
C PRO A 139 -18.75 11.20 1.66
N ARG A 140 -19.78 12.05 1.76
CA ARG A 140 -20.26 12.87 0.63
C ARG A 140 -19.25 13.94 0.19
N GLN A 141 -18.33 14.29 1.08
CA GLN A 141 -17.20 15.20 0.86
C GLN A 141 -16.13 14.89 1.91
N PHE A 142 -14.95 15.51 1.79
CA PHE A 142 -13.79 15.33 2.66
C PHE A 142 -14.13 15.13 4.15
N ASP A 143 -13.99 13.89 4.64
CA ASP A 143 -14.04 13.60 6.07
C ASP A 143 -12.63 13.63 6.65
N HIS A 144 -12.34 14.73 7.36
CA HIS A 144 -11.06 14.98 8.03
C HIS A 144 -10.94 14.35 9.42
N THR A 145 -11.95 13.58 9.85
CA THR A 145 -11.99 12.98 11.18
C THR A 145 -11.69 11.48 11.19
N SER A 146 -11.55 10.87 10.01
CA SER A 146 -11.23 9.45 9.87
C SER A 146 -10.23 9.18 8.74
N TYR A 147 -9.57 8.02 8.81
CA TYR A 147 -8.65 7.58 7.76
C TYR A 147 -9.41 6.79 6.69
N GLN A 148 -9.48 7.34 5.49
CA GLN A 148 -10.23 6.76 4.37
C GLN A 148 -9.55 5.52 3.79
N THR A 149 -10.35 4.52 3.41
CA THR A 149 -9.90 3.41 2.55
C THR A 149 -9.55 3.92 1.15
N LEU A 150 -8.85 3.10 0.36
CA LEU A 150 -8.50 3.50 -1.02
C LEU A 150 -9.72 3.79 -1.88
N ASP A 151 -10.78 2.99 -1.76
CA ASP A 151 -12.02 3.17 -2.54
C ASP A 151 -12.75 4.46 -2.15
N GLN A 152 -12.72 4.83 -0.86
CA GLN A 152 -13.22 6.12 -0.39
C GLN A 152 -12.38 7.28 -0.91
N ILE A 153 -11.04 7.15 -0.94
CA ILE A 153 -10.17 8.15 -1.56
C ILE A 153 -10.51 8.33 -3.05
N TYR A 154 -10.74 7.24 -3.79
CA TYR A 154 -11.17 7.33 -5.19
C TYR A 154 -12.54 7.96 -5.35
N SER A 155 -13.48 7.65 -4.46
CA SER A 155 -14.81 8.28 -4.46
C SER A 155 -14.72 9.78 -4.17
N ILE A 156 -13.81 10.20 -3.28
CA ILE A 156 -13.52 11.62 -3.02
C ILE A 156 -12.95 12.29 -4.27
N LEU A 157 -12.02 11.64 -4.99
CA LEU A 157 -11.48 12.16 -6.24
C LEU A 157 -12.58 12.36 -7.31
N ASP A 158 -13.50 11.40 -7.43
CA ASP A 158 -14.64 11.50 -8.36
C ASP A 158 -15.60 12.64 -7.94
N ALA A 159 -15.87 12.76 -6.64
CA ALA A 159 -16.73 13.80 -6.11
C ALA A 159 -16.14 15.20 -6.32
N VAL A 160 -14.85 15.42 -6.04
CA VAL A 160 -14.25 16.75 -6.19
C VAL A 160 -14.14 17.18 -7.65
N GLU A 161 -13.91 16.25 -8.58
CA GLU A 161 -13.95 16.53 -10.02
C GLU A 161 -15.38 16.93 -10.44
N SER A 162 -16.40 16.23 -9.96
CA SER A 162 -17.79 16.55 -10.24
C SER A 162 -18.23 17.90 -9.63
N ASP A 163 -17.84 18.19 -8.39
CA ASP A 163 -18.32 19.34 -7.63
C ASP A 163 -17.63 20.65 -8.04
N PHE A 164 -16.36 20.59 -8.43
CA PHE A 164 -15.55 21.77 -8.75
C PHE A 164 -15.28 21.96 -10.25
N GLY A 165 -15.85 21.12 -11.10
CA GLY A 165 -15.97 21.34 -12.55
C GLY A 165 -14.65 21.71 -13.23
N GLU A 166 -14.60 22.89 -13.89
CA GLU A 166 -13.42 23.34 -14.65
C GLU A 166 -12.15 23.53 -13.80
N MET A 167 -12.27 23.63 -12.48
CA MET A 167 -11.14 23.81 -11.58
C MET A 167 -10.39 22.50 -11.30
N VAL A 168 -11.11 21.37 -11.29
CA VAL A 168 -10.55 20.08 -10.89
C VAL A 168 -10.73 19.06 -11.99
N SER A 169 -9.66 18.37 -12.35
CA SER A 169 -9.69 17.21 -13.23
C SER A 169 -8.88 16.08 -12.63
N THR A 170 -9.25 14.82 -12.89
CA THR A 170 -8.47 13.67 -12.44
C THR A 170 -7.85 12.90 -13.60
N TYR A 171 -6.69 12.30 -13.35
CA TYR A 171 -6.05 11.43 -14.32
C TYR A 171 -5.28 10.29 -13.65
N THR A 172 -5.02 9.24 -14.41
CA THR A 172 -4.24 8.08 -13.94
C THR A 172 -2.80 8.24 -14.40
N ALA A 173 -1.87 8.38 -13.45
CA ALA A 173 -0.43 8.51 -13.71
C ALA A 173 0.25 7.16 -14.00
N GLY A 174 -0.39 6.06 -13.61
CA GLY A 174 0.10 4.71 -13.84
C GLY A 174 -0.81 3.66 -13.23
N THR A 175 -0.36 2.41 -13.27
CA THR A 175 -1.07 1.26 -12.69
C THR A 175 -0.13 0.54 -11.74
N SER A 176 -0.62 0.18 -10.56
CA SER A 176 0.12 -0.57 -9.57
C SER A 176 0.36 -2.03 -9.99
N TYR A 177 1.13 -2.78 -9.20
CA TYR A 177 1.42 -4.19 -9.50
C TYR A 177 0.15 -5.04 -9.48
N GLU A 178 -0.74 -4.82 -8.51
CA GLU A 178 -2.02 -5.55 -8.40
C GLU A 178 -3.14 -4.94 -9.27
N GLY A 179 -2.82 -4.01 -10.18
CA GLY A 179 -3.75 -3.51 -11.19
C GLY A 179 -4.60 -2.31 -10.77
N ARG A 180 -4.27 -1.61 -9.68
CA ARG A 180 -5.01 -0.43 -9.21
C ARG A 180 -4.51 0.84 -9.89
N PRO A 181 -5.40 1.77 -10.29
CA PRO A 181 -4.99 3.02 -10.91
C PRO A 181 -4.30 3.94 -9.90
N ILE A 182 -3.16 4.53 -10.27
CA ILE A 182 -2.48 5.55 -9.46
C ILE A 182 -3.05 6.91 -9.87
N ARG A 183 -4.06 7.38 -9.14
CA ARG A 183 -4.88 8.55 -9.52
C ARG A 183 -4.36 9.87 -8.93
N VAL A 184 -4.36 10.91 -9.75
CA VAL A 184 -3.94 12.27 -9.41
C VAL A 184 -5.10 13.23 -9.60
N ALA A 185 -5.30 14.16 -8.66
CA ALA A 185 -6.13 15.34 -8.84
C ALA A 185 -5.26 16.50 -9.36
N LYS A 186 -5.66 17.09 -10.48
CA LYS A 186 -5.16 18.37 -10.96
C LYS A 186 -6.13 19.47 -10.51
N ILE A 187 -5.64 20.45 -9.77
CA ILE A 187 -6.38 21.62 -9.33
C ILE A 187 -5.76 22.86 -9.99
N SER A 188 -6.56 23.63 -10.72
CA SER A 188 -6.12 24.81 -11.48
C SER A 188 -7.20 25.88 -11.49
N SER A 189 -6.84 27.16 -11.36
CA SER A 189 -7.85 28.24 -11.47
C SER A 189 -8.44 28.44 -12.86
N GLY A 190 -7.94 27.77 -13.90
CA GLY A 190 -8.53 27.84 -15.25
C GLY A 190 -8.36 29.20 -15.97
N ASN A 191 -7.67 30.17 -15.35
CA ASN A 191 -7.52 31.56 -15.85
C ASN A 191 -6.71 31.72 -17.16
N GLY A 192 -6.44 30.64 -17.89
CA GLY A 192 -5.76 30.62 -19.19
C GLY A 192 -4.24 30.81 -19.09
N GLY A 193 -3.50 29.94 -19.78
CA GLY A 193 -2.02 29.96 -19.80
C GLY A 193 -1.40 28.69 -19.22
N THR A 194 -0.13 28.45 -19.55
CA THR A 194 0.66 27.36 -18.96
C THR A 194 1.26 27.85 -17.64
N LYS A 195 0.81 27.29 -16.51
CA LYS A 195 1.35 27.58 -15.18
C LYS A 195 2.44 26.57 -14.80
N GLU A 196 3.30 26.97 -13.87
CA GLU A 196 4.21 26.03 -13.23
C GLU A 196 3.41 25.03 -12.38
N VAL A 197 3.91 23.80 -12.28
CA VAL A 197 3.23 22.71 -11.57
C VAL A 197 3.91 22.48 -10.23
N VAL A 198 3.11 22.48 -9.17
CA VAL A 198 3.50 21.96 -7.86
C VAL A 198 2.99 20.53 -7.76
N TRP A 199 3.92 19.58 -7.63
CA TRP A 199 3.62 18.17 -7.42
C TRP A 199 3.64 17.83 -5.93
N ILE A 200 2.57 17.22 -5.44
CA ILE A 200 2.44 16.76 -4.06
C ILE A 200 2.00 15.30 -4.09
N ASP A 201 2.84 14.40 -3.60
CA ASP A 201 2.47 13.01 -3.42
C ASP A 201 2.44 12.59 -1.95
N CYS A 202 1.56 11.63 -1.66
CA CYS A 202 1.32 11.09 -0.34
C CYS A 202 1.28 9.56 -0.38
N GLY A 203 1.50 8.94 0.78
CA GLY A 203 1.30 7.50 0.93
C GLY A 203 2.28 6.64 0.11
N ILE A 204 3.52 7.08 -0.07
CA ILE A 204 4.58 6.27 -0.67
C ILE A 204 4.90 5.04 0.20
N HIS A 205 4.91 5.21 1.52
CA HIS A 205 4.85 4.09 2.46
C HIS A 205 3.42 3.88 2.93
N ALA A 206 2.95 2.64 2.86
CA ALA A 206 1.55 2.32 3.04
C ALA A 206 1.01 2.60 4.46
N ARG A 207 1.78 2.31 5.50
CA ARG A 207 1.37 2.48 6.91
C ARG A 207 1.20 3.93 7.38
N GLU A 208 1.67 4.91 6.61
CA GLU A 208 1.72 6.32 6.98
C GLU A 208 0.40 7.03 6.66
N TRP A 209 -0.72 6.53 7.21
CA TRP A 209 -2.10 6.96 6.88
C TRP A 209 -2.38 8.46 7.02
N ILE A 210 -1.59 9.18 7.83
CA ILE A 210 -1.72 10.63 7.95
C ILE A 210 -1.36 11.36 6.65
N ALA A 211 -0.46 10.82 5.82
CA ALA A 211 -0.09 11.46 4.56
C ALA A 211 -1.26 11.47 3.56
N PRO A 212 -1.91 10.34 3.20
CA PRO A 212 -3.10 10.36 2.35
C PRO A 212 -4.25 11.23 2.90
N ALA A 213 -4.45 11.25 4.21
CA ALA A 213 -5.45 12.13 4.85
C ALA A 213 -5.08 13.62 4.70
N THR A 214 -3.79 13.96 4.83
CA THR A 214 -3.30 15.33 4.63
C THR A 214 -3.44 15.78 3.17
N CYS A 215 -3.15 14.91 2.20
CA CYS A 215 -3.38 15.21 0.78
C CYS A 215 -4.85 15.54 0.52
N GLN A 216 -5.79 14.81 1.14
CA GLN A 216 -7.22 15.12 1.06
C GLN A 216 -7.54 16.48 1.67
N TRP A 217 -6.95 16.82 2.82
CA TRP A 217 -7.11 18.14 3.43
C TRP A 217 -6.57 19.27 2.54
N ILE A 218 -5.42 19.08 1.89
CA ILE A 218 -4.86 20.06 0.96
C ILE A 218 -5.80 20.24 -0.24
N MET A 219 -6.33 19.16 -0.81
CA MET A 219 -7.32 19.24 -1.90
C MET A 219 -8.53 20.07 -1.47
N ASP A 220 -9.11 19.79 -0.30
CA ASP A 220 -10.25 20.53 0.25
C ASP A 220 -9.96 22.02 0.41
N LYS A 221 -8.78 22.37 0.96
CA LYS A 221 -8.40 23.77 1.15
C LYS A 221 -8.22 24.51 -0.16
N LEU A 222 -7.58 23.89 -1.15
CA LEU A 222 -7.38 24.53 -2.45
C LEU A 222 -8.72 24.74 -3.17
N THR A 223 -9.60 23.74 -3.19
CA THR A 223 -10.87 23.84 -3.92
C THR A 223 -11.88 24.75 -3.23
N SER A 224 -12.00 24.70 -1.90
CA SER A 224 -12.94 25.55 -1.14
C SER A 224 -12.43 26.97 -0.91
N GLY A 225 -11.10 27.18 -0.91
CA GLY A 225 -10.49 28.47 -0.64
C GLY A 225 -10.41 29.41 -1.86
N TYR A 226 -10.43 28.88 -3.09
CA TYR A 226 -10.31 29.74 -4.27
C TYR A 226 -11.45 30.77 -4.36
N GLY A 227 -11.08 32.04 -4.54
CA GLY A 227 -12.02 33.17 -4.59
C GLY A 227 -12.54 33.65 -3.23
N SER A 228 -12.24 32.96 -2.13
CA SER A 228 -12.66 33.34 -0.77
C SER A 228 -11.49 33.60 0.19
N ASP A 229 -10.41 32.83 0.05
CA ASP A 229 -9.14 32.99 0.75
C ASP A 229 -8.11 33.59 -0.21
N SER A 230 -7.53 34.75 0.17
CA SER A 230 -6.58 35.47 -0.70
C SER A 230 -5.30 34.69 -0.94
N GLU A 231 -4.79 33.95 0.05
CA GLU A 231 -3.55 33.18 -0.09
C GLU A 231 -3.76 31.98 -1.01
N VAL A 232 -4.88 31.26 -0.85
CA VAL A 232 -5.24 30.15 -1.76
C VAL A 232 -5.48 30.66 -3.18
N THR A 233 -6.13 31.81 -3.32
CA THR A 233 -6.39 32.42 -4.64
C THR A 233 -5.08 32.81 -5.33
N GLU A 234 -4.17 33.49 -4.63
CA GLU A 234 -2.85 33.85 -5.15
C GLU A 234 -2.04 32.61 -5.58
N LEU A 235 -2.06 31.54 -4.78
CA LEU A 235 -1.40 30.28 -5.11
C LEU A 235 -1.97 29.63 -6.37
N LEU A 236 -3.29 29.52 -6.49
CA LEU A 236 -3.93 28.87 -7.64
C LEU A 236 -3.89 29.73 -8.90
N ASP A 237 -3.73 31.04 -8.77
CA ASP A 237 -3.48 31.93 -9.91
C ASP A 237 -2.05 31.78 -10.44
N ALA A 238 -1.08 31.52 -9.56
CA ALA A 238 0.32 31.32 -9.94
C ALA A 238 0.65 29.89 -10.40
N TYR A 239 0.03 28.86 -9.79
CA TYR A 239 0.42 27.46 -9.93
C TYR A 239 -0.75 26.52 -10.24
N ASP A 240 -0.44 25.43 -10.94
CA ASP A 240 -1.30 24.24 -10.99
C ASP A 240 -0.81 23.25 -9.91
N PHE A 241 -1.74 22.67 -9.14
CA PHE A 241 -1.41 21.66 -8.13
C PHE A 241 -1.79 20.27 -8.61
N HIS A 242 -0.81 19.36 -8.63
CA HIS A 242 -1.01 17.95 -8.97
C HIS A 242 -0.83 17.13 -7.69
N ILE A 243 -1.93 16.63 -7.16
CA ILE A 243 -1.98 15.95 -5.86
C ILE A 243 -2.25 14.46 -6.08
N LEU A 244 -1.30 13.62 -5.65
CA LEU A 244 -1.38 12.17 -5.69
C LEU A 244 -1.59 11.63 -4.26
N PRO A 245 -2.82 11.29 -3.84
CA PRO A 245 -3.10 10.94 -2.44
C PRO A 245 -2.46 9.61 -1.99
N SER A 246 -2.21 8.69 -2.92
CA SER A 246 -1.63 7.38 -2.63
C SER A 246 -0.73 6.91 -3.77
N VAL A 247 0.58 7.09 -3.61
CA VAL A 247 1.61 6.55 -4.52
C VAL A 247 1.61 5.02 -4.51
N ASN A 248 1.36 4.40 -3.36
CA ASN A 248 1.41 2.94 -3.17
C ASN A 248 0.01 2.37 -2.84
N PRO A 249 -0.91 2.31 -3.82
CA PRO A 249 -2.30 1.89 -3.57
C PRO A 249 -2.43 0.42 -3.14
N ASP A 250 -1.53 -0.46 -3.60
CA ASP A 250 -1.56 -1.88 -3.21
C ASP A 250 -1.17 -2.04 -1.75
N GLY A 251 -0.05 -1.42 -1.35
CA GLY A 251 0.37 -1.41 0.04
C GLY A 251 -0.67 -0.74 0.94
N TYR A 252 -1.21 0.41 0.53
CA TYR A 252 -2.23 1.12 1.30
C TYR A 252 -3.47 0.23 1.52
N THR A 253 -3.98 -0.42 0.47
CA THR A 253 -5.08 -1.39 0.59
C THR A 253 -4.74 -2.54 1.54
N PHE A 254 -3.50 -3.05 1.47
CA PHE A 254 -3.04 -4.14 2.34
C PHE A 254 -3.03 -3.73 3.82
N THR A 255 -2.75 -2.45 4.14
CA THR A 255 -2.81 -1.96 5.53
C THR A 255 -4.21 -1.86 6.10
N HIS A 256 -5.24 -1.69 5.25
CA HIS A 256 -6.65 -1.66 5.68
C HIS A 256 -7.26 -3.06 5.80
N THR A 257 -6.68 -4.06 5.13
CA THR A 257 -7.29 -5.40 4.99
C THR A 257 -6.53 -6.53 5.67
N SER A 258 -5.21 -6.40 5.83
CA SER A 258 -4.34 -7.50 6.25
C SER A 258 -3.27 -7.08 7.26
N GLU A 259 -2.42 -6.10 6.95
CA GLU A 259 -1.28 -5.79 7.82
C GLU A 259 -1.10 -4.30 8.01
N ARG A 260 -1.60 -3.77 9.14
CA ARG A 260 -1.63 -2.33 9.44
C ARG A 260 -0.26 -1.65 9.34
N LEU A 261 0.82 -2.36 9.68
CA LEU A 261 2.18 -1.81 9.69
C LEU A 261 2.97 -2.11 8.40
N TRP A 262 2.32 -2.60 7.35
CA TRP A 262 2.95 -2.81 6.06
C TRP A 262 3.48 -1.50 5.47
N ARG A 263 4.73 -1.49 5.03
CA ARG A 263 5.41 -0.29 4.52
C ARG A 263 5.54 -0.28 2.99
N LYS A 264 5.92 -1.42 2.42
CA LYS A 264 6.44 -1.58 1.05
C LYS A 264 5.36 -1.60 -0.03
N ASN A 265 5.75 -1.71 -1.30
CA ASN A 265 4.83 -2.13 -2.37
C ASN A 265 4.42 -3.62 -2.21
N ARG A 266 3.70 -4.19 -3.17
CA ARG A 266 3.18 -5.59 -3.10
C ARG A 266 3.75 -6.55 -4.15
N VAL A 267 4.86 -6.17 -4.80
CA VAL A 267 5.52 -7.04 -5.79
C VAL A 267 6.09 -8.29 -5.10
N PRO A 268 5.80 -9.52 -5.55
CA PRO A 268 6.38 -10.73 -4.97
C PRO A 268 7.85 -10.89 -5.36
N TYR A 269 8.71 -11.23 -4.40
CA TYR A 269 10.13 -11.46 -4.61
C TYR A 269 10.60 -12.83 -4.12
N GLY A 270 11.19 -13.60 -5.04
CA GLY A 270 11.91 -14.83 -4.77
C GLY A 270 11.03 -16.03 -4.40
N SER A 271 11.68 -17.19 -4.25
CA SER A 271 11.04 -18.45 -3.83
C SER A 271 10.72 -18.52 -2.34
N LEU A 272 11.11 -17.50 -1.56
CA LEU A 272 11.00 -17.45 -0.10
C LEU A 272 9.71 -16.76 0.39
N GLY A 273 8.82 -16.32 -0.51
CA GLY A 273 7.52 -15.74 -0.14
C GLY A 273 7.57 -14.30 0.39
N CYS A 274 8.69 -13.60 0.25
CA CYS A 274 8.80 -12.18 0.62
C CYS A 274 8.16 -11.29 -0.44
N HIS A 275 7.52 -10.21 0.01
CA HIS A 275 6.82 -9.28 -0.88
C HIS A 275 7.31 -7.86 -0.59
N GLY A 276 7.28 -7.03 -1.62
CA GLY A 276 7.48 -5.60 -1.54
C GLY A 276 8.92 -5.15 -1.68
N THR A 277 9.10 -4.06 -2.42
CA THR A 277 10.26 -3.14 -2.35
C THR A 277 9.84 -1.88 -1.59
N ASP A 278 10.75 -1.26 -0.85
CA ASP A 278 10.55 0.08 -0.30
C ASP A 278 10.52 1.07 -1.48
N PRO A 279 9.37 1.69 -1.80
CA PRO A 279 9.28 2.55 -2.97
C PRO A 279 10.18 3.78 -2.86
N ASN A 280 10.53 4.20 -1.64
CA ASN A 280 11.44 5.33 -1.40
C ASN A 280 12.90 4.90 -1.21
N ARG A 281 13.25 3.68 -1.66
CA ARG A 281 14.64 3.22 -1.89
C ARG A 281 14.87 2.78 -3.33
N ASN A 282 13.86 2.95 -4.19
CA ASN A 282 13.82 2.42 -5.56
C ASN A 282 13.92 3.50 -6.65
N PHE A 283 14.34 4.71 -6.29
CA PHE A 283 14.64 5.77 -7.26
C PHE A 283 16.07 5.61 -7.79
N ASP A 284 16.32 6.03 -9.04
CA ASP A 284 17.65 6.02 -9.67
C ASP A 284 18.50 7.20 -9.20
N SER A 285 18.70 7.27 -7.89
CA SER A 285 19.52 8.28 -7.22
C SER A 285 20.23 7.61 -6.05
N ASP A 286 21.52 7.32 -6.21
CA ASP A 286 22.32 6.54 -5.24
C ASP A 286 21.66 5.18 -4.89
N PHE A 287 21.09 4.52 -5.91
CA PHE A 287 20.38 3.26 -5.76
C PHE A 287 21.25 2.15 -5.15
N GLY A 288 20.72 1.45 -4.14
CA GLY A 288 21.48 0.44 -3.38
C GLY A 288 22.56 1.01 -2.46
N GLY A 289 22.58 2.33 -2.26
CA GLY A 289 23.51 3.02 -1.38
C GLY A 289 23.26 2.78 0.11
N PRO A 290 23.95 3.53 0.99
CA PRO A 290 23.75 3.47 2.43
C PRO A 290 22.29 3.68 2.85
N GLY A 291 21.81 2.95 3.87
CA GLY A 291 20.42 3.09 4.36
C GLY A 291 19.39 2.27 3.59
N THR A 292 19.86 1.28 2.83
CA THR A 292 19.05 0.33 2.05
C THR A 292 19.44 -1.12 2.42
N SER A 293 18.67 -2.11 1.94
CA SER A 293 18.96 -3.53 2.13
C SER A 293 18.84 -4.30 0.82
N ASN A 294 19.74 -5.27 0.60
CA ASN A 294 19.65 -6.23 -0.51
C ASN A 294 18.75 -7.44 -0.19
N SER A 295 18.20 -7.52 1.03
CA SER A 295 17.35 -8.63 1.45
C SER A 295 15.88 -8.35 1.07
N PRO A 296 15.23 -9.18 0.23
CA PRO A 296 13.84 -8.96 -0.19
C PRO A 296 12.83 -8.93 0.95
N CYS A 297 13.18 -9.50 2.11
CA CYS A 297 12.33 -9.56 3.30
C CYS A 297 12.49 -8.34 4.22
N SER A 298 13.46 -7.46 3.93
CA SER A 298 13.69 -6.23 4.69
C SER A 298 12.65 -5.16 4.33
N ASP A 299 12.28 -4.33 5.30
CA ASP A 299 11.40 -3.17 5.11
C ASP A 299 12.05 -2.04 4.30
N ILE A 300 13.37 -2.07 4.13
CA ILE A 300 14.17 -1.10 3.35
C ILE A 300 14.82 -1.76 2.12
N TYR A 301 14.20 -2.82 1.59
CA TYR A 301 14.65 -3.46 0.34
C TYR A 301 14.58 -2.47 -0.82
N HIS A 302 15.68 -2.29 -1.55
CA HIS A 302 15.79 -1.39 -2.71
C HIS A 302 15.51 -2.10 -4.04
#